data_AF-A0A652L5L3-F1
#
_entry.id   AF-A0A652L5L3-F1
#
_cell.length_a   1.000
_cell.length_b   1.000
_cell.length_c   1.000
_cell.angle_alpha   90.00
_cell.angle_beta   90.00
_cell.angle_gamma   90.00
#
_symmetry.space_group_name_H-M   'P 1'
#
loop_
_entity.id
_entity.type
_entity.pdbx_description
1 polymer ?
#
loop_
_entity_poly.entity_id
_entity_poly.type
_entity_poly.pdbx_seq_one_letter_code
_entity_poly.pdbx_strand_id
1 'polypeptide(L)'
;MELTPQDSGGPSPTTEVHLGPLLELAADAIEEHVELAASLDIARALKLRHHPDIVELARMTDQMLTHCATLAVGVGQIPVGARSPRGAVVLETWTQLKDDGPADGPLGPWSYTRHLALAARDMLEEIHDHRRKAAFTGRPGLPPLPPGAR
;
A
#
# COMPACT_ATOMS: atom_id res chain seq x y z
N MET A 1 -63.79 -32.46 23.38
CA MET A 1 -62.75 -31.76 24.15
C MET A 1 -61.47 -31.91 23.35
N GLU A 2 -61.31 -31.07 22.31
CA GLU A 2 -60.12 -31.07 21.46
C GLU A 2 -59.15 -30.02 22.00
N LEU A 3 -57.93 -30.45 22.31
CA LEU A 3 -56.80 -29.59 22.67
C LEU A 3 -55.98 -29.36 21.40
N THR A 4 -56.06 -28.16 20.83
CA THR A 4 -55.10 -27.70 19.82
C THR A 4 -53.82 -27.23 20.51
N PRO A 5 -52.63 -27.69 20.07
CA PRO A 5 -51.39 -27.07 20.50
C PRO A 5 -51.17 -25.78 19.71
N GLN A 6 -51.08 -24.65 20.41
CA GLN A 6 -50.57 -23.40 19.84
C GLN A 6 -49.07 -23.54 19.60
N ASP A 7 -48.70 -23.70 18.33
CA ASP A 7 -47.34 -23.54 17.85
C ASP A 7 -46.95 -22.06 17.91
N SER A 8 -46.29 -21.67 19.01
CA SER A 8 -45.73 -20.32 19.20
C SER A 8 -44.33 -20.24 18.60
N GLY A 9 -44.23 -20.46 17.28
CA GLY A 9 -43.01 -20.25 16.50
C GLY A 9 -42.83 -18.78 16.12
N GLY A 10 -42.51 -17.92 17.10
CA GLY A 10 -42.10 -16.55 16.79
C GLY A 10 -40.75 -16.53 16.08
N PRO A 11 -40.56 -15.76 15.00
CA PRO A 11 -39.27 -15.66 14.32
C PRO A 11 -38.22 -15.11 15.29
N SER A 12 -37.13 -15.85 15.48
CA SER A 12 -35.96 -15.35 16.22
C SER A 12 -35.48 -14.06 15.56
N PRO A 13 -35.20 -12.98 16.31
CA PRO A 13 -34.70 -11.75 15.74
C PRO A 13 -33.35 -12.05 15.09
N THR A 14 -33.30 -11.98 13.77
CA THR A 14 -32.06 -12.06 13.03
C THR A 14 -31.37 -10.72 13.23
N THR A 15 -30.45 -10.66 14.20
CA THR A 15 -29.63 -9.47 14.42
C THR A 15 -28.79 -9.24 13.17
N GLU A 16 -29.15 -8.23 12.36
CA GLU A 16 -28.29 -7.76 11.28
C GLU A 16 -27.01 -7.20 11.91
N VAL A 17 -25.92 -7.96 11.78
CA VAL A 17 -24.60 -7.51 12.22
C VAL A 17 -24.03 -6.63 11.11
N HIS A 18 -24.01 -5.32 11.34
CA HIS A 18 -23.34 -4.37 10.46
C HIS A 18 -21.81 -4.48 10.63
N LEU A 19 -21.19 -5.28 9.76
CA LEU A 19 -19.73 -5.53 9.78
C LEU A 19 -18.91 -4.40 9.11
N GLY A 20 -19.55 -3.49 8.37
CA GLY A 20 -18.85 -2.44 7.60
C GLY A 20 -17.79 -1.68 8.38
N PRO A 21 -18.12 -1.04 9.51
CA PRO A 21 -17.15 -0.27 10.30
C PRO A 21 -16.00 -1.11 10.87
N LEU A 22 -16.25 -2.38 11.19
CA LEU A 22 -15.21 -3.28 11.68
C LEU A 22 -14.26 -3.71 10.55
N LEU A 23 -14.79 -3.89 9.35
CA LEU A 23 -13.99 -4.21 8.16
C LEU A 23 -13.13 -3.01 7.74
N GLU A 24 -13.66 -1.80 7.80
CA GLU A 24 -12.90 -0.57 7.56
C GLU A 24 -11.75 -0.41 8.56
N LEU A 25 -12.04 -0.58 9.86
CA LEU A 25 -11.01 -0.51 10.89
C LEU A 25 -9.92 -1.59 10.72
N ALA A 26 -10.32 -2.81 10.34
CA ALA A 26 -9.37 -3.89 10.06
C ALA A 26 -8.53 -3.60 8.81
N ALA A 27 -9.14 -3.02 7.76
CA ALA A 27 -8.44 -2.63 6.54
C ALA A 27 -7.38 -1.56 6.85
N ASP A 28 -7.75 -0.51 7.59
CA ASP A 28 -6.82 0.56 8.00
C ASP A 28 -5.62 0.00 8.78
N ALA A 29 -5.87 -0.90 9.74
CA ALA A 29 -4.81 -1.52 10.53
C ALA A 29 -3.88 -2.43 9.70
N ILE A 30 -4.45 -3.14 8.71
CA ILE A 30 -3.67 -3.96 7.78
C ILE A 30 -2.82 -3.08 6.87
N GLU A 31 -3.38 -2.00 6.32
CA GLU A 31 -2.65 -1.05 5.49
C GLU A 31 -1.48 -0.42 6.25
N GLU A 32 -1.71 0.04 7.48
CA GLU A 32 -0.66 0.60 8.33
C GLU A 32 0.45 -0.43 8.62
N HIS A 33 0.08 -1.67 8.92
CA HIS A 33 1.04 -2.73 9.16
C HIS A 33 1.89 -3.05 7.92
N VAL A 34 1.26 -3.13 6.74
CA VAL A 34 1.94 -3.37 5.46
C VAL A 34 2.90 -2.24 5.14
N GLU A 35 2.48 -0.98 5.30
CA GLU A 35 3.31 0.20 5.07
C GLU A 35 4.52 0.24 6.02
N LEU A 36 4.32 -0.09 7.30
CA LEU A 36 5.40 -0.16 8.27
C LEU A 36 6.41 -1.26 7.93
N ALA A 37 5.93 -2.46 7.59
CA ALA A 37 6.78 -3.57 7.18
C ALA A 37 7.60 -3.22 5.92
N ALA A 38 6.94 -2.65 4.90
CA ALA A 38 7.59 -2.18 3.69
C ALA A 38 8.66 -1.14 4.01
N SER A 39 8.36 -0.12 4.83
CA SER A 39 9.31 0.93 5.21
C SER A 39 10.58 0.38 5.87
N LEU A 40 10.43 -0.59 6.78
CA LEU A 40 11.57 -1.23 7.45
C LEU A 40 12.44 -2.03 6.49
N ASP A 41 11.82 -2.82 5.61
CA ASP A 41 12.55 -3.64 4.63
C ASP A 41 13.22 -2.78 3.56
N ILE A 42 12.55 -1.71 3.09
CA ILE A 42 13.13 -0.70 2.18
C ILE A 42 14.36 -0.07 2.83
N ALA A 43 14.25 0.37 4.08
CA ALA A 43 15.37 0.98 4.80
C ALA A 43 16.54 -0.01 4.96
N ARG A 44 16.25 -1.29 5.21
CA ARG A 44 17.26 -2.35 5.25
C ARG A 44 17.95 -2.53 3.89
N ALA A 45 17.19 -2.63 2.81
CA ALA A 45 17.71 -2.78 1.45
C ALA A 45 18.58 -1.58 1.01
N LEU A 46 18.16 -0.35 1.31
CA LEU A 46 18.93 0.84 0.95
C LEU A 46 20.22 1.01 1.76
N LYS A 47 20.29 0.43 2.97
CA LYS A 47 21.46 0.45 3.85
C LYS A 47 22.44 -0.70 3.63
N LEU A 48 22.20 -1.58 2.66
CA LEU A 48 23.16 -2.62 2.26
C LEU A 48 24.50 -1.98 1.88
N ARG A 49 25.50 -2.08 2.78
CA ARG A 49 26.88 -1.58 2.58
C ARG A 49 27.89 -2.70 2.30
N HIS A 50 27.57 -3.93 2.66
CA HIS A 50 28.40 -5.10 2.41
C HIS A 50 27.67 -6.00 1.41
N HIS A 51 28.41 -6.71 0.55
CA HIS A 51 27.83 -7.70 -0.35
C HIS A 51 27.13 -8.77 0.50
N PRO A 52 25.78 -8.79 0.52
CA PRO A 52 25.07 -9.83 1.25
C PRO A 52 25.34 -11.17 0.56
N ASP A 53 25.16 -12.26 1.31
CA ASP A 53 25.15 -13.58 0.69
C ASP A 53 24.08 -13.66 -0.41
N ILE A 54 24.30 -14.51 -1.41
CA ILE A 54 23.42 -14.65 -2.57
C ILE A 54 21.99 -15.03 -2.13
N VAL A 55 21.85 -15.89 -1.12
CA VAL A 55 20.54 -16.30 -0.60
C VAL A 55 19.83 -15.12 0.06
N GLU A 56 20.55 -14.33 0.83
CA GLU A 56 19.99 -13.13 1.47
C GLU A 56 19.57 -12.09 0.42
N LEU A 57 20.39 -11.88 -0.61
CA LEU A 57 20.09 -10.96 -1.70
C LEU A 57 18.84 -11.39 -2.48
N ALA A 58 18.71 -12.68 -2.78
CA ALA A 58 17.53 -13.23 -3.45
C ALA A 58 16.28 -13.02 -2.60
N ARG A 59 16.34 -13.35 -1.30
CA ARG A 59 15.22 -13.13 -0.36
C ARG A 59 14.83 -11.66 -0.29
N MET A 60 15.81 -10.75 -0.20
CA MET A 60 15.53 -9.31 -0.18
C MET A 60 14.92 -8.83 -1.49
N THR A 61 15.34 -9.37 -2.63
CA THR A 61 14.77 -9.07 -3.94
C THR A 61 13.31 -9.48 -4.02
N ASP A 62 12.98 -10.71 -3.61
CA ASP A 62 11.59 -11.20 -3.58
C ASP A 62 10.70 -10.37 -2.65
N GLN A 63 11.24 -9.98 -1.49
CA GLN A 63 10.55 -9.07 -0.57
C GLN A 63 10.29 -7.71 -1.21
N MET A 64 11.29 -7.12 -1.88
CA MET A 64 11.12 -5.83 -2.56
C MET A 64 10.16 -5.92 -3.74
N LEU A 65 10.15 -7.01 -4.50
CA LEU A 65 9.17 -7.25 -5.57
C LEU A 65 7.74 -7.29 -5.01
N THR A 66 7.54 -7.99 -3.89
CA THR A 66 6.24 -8.09 -3.21
C THR A 66 5.77 -6.72 -2.72
N HIS A 67 6.65 -5.96 -2.08
CA HIS A 67 6.36 -4.60 -1.64
C HIS A 67 6.04 -3.67 -2.81
N CYS A 68 6.84 -3.70 -3.89
CA CYS A 68 6.58 -2.91 -5.10
C CYS A 68 5.21 -3.24 -5.72
N ALA A 69 4.88 -4.52 -5.86
CA ALA A 69 3.59 -4.95 -6.38
C ALA A 69 2.43 -4.42 -5.53
N THR A 70 2.55 -4.52 -4.21
CA THR A 70 1.52 -4.08 -3.26
C THR A 70 1.36 -2.55 -3.27
N LEU A 71 2.46 -1.81 -3.19
CA LEU A 71 2.45 -0.35 -3.19
C LEU A 71 2.01 0.22 -4.54
N ALA A 72 2.34 -0.44 -5.66
CA ALA A 72 1.88 -0.04 -6.98
C ALA A 72 0.35 -0.12 -7.11
N VAL A 73 -0.30 -1.10 -6.46
CA VAL A 73 -1.76 -1.14 -6.37
C VAL A 73 -2.27 0.09 -5.62
N GLY A 74 -1.67 0.42 -4.47
CA GLY A 74 -2.03 1.62 -3.69
C GLY A 74 -1.90 2.92 -4.48
N VAL A 75 -0.76 3.15 -5.14
CA VAL A 75 -0.56 4.32 -6.02
C VAL A 75 -1.52 4.29 -7.21
N GLY A 76 -1.83 3.10 -7.74
CA GLY A 76 -2.81 2.89 -8.80
C GLY A 76 -4.24 3.31 -8.43
N GLN A 77 -4.63 3.22 -7.15
CA GLN A 77 -5.92 3.68 -6.66
C GLN A 77 -6.01 5.21 -6.52
N ILE A 78 -4.88 5.92 -6.47
CA ILE A 78 -4.87 7.39 -6.46
C ILE A 78 -5.36 7.87 -7.85
N PRO A 79 -6.37 8.75 -7.93
CA PRO A 79 -6.83 9.29 -9.22
C PRO A 79 -5.70 9.98 -9.97
N VAL A 80 -5.62 9.79 -11.30
CA VAL A 80 -4.51 10.32 -12.13
C VAL A 80 -4.28 11.83 -11.93
N GLY A 81 -5.35 12.62 -11.84
CA GLY A 81 -5.24 14.07 -11.61
C GLY A 81 -4.82 14.48 -10.18
N ALA A 82 -4.81 13.54 -9.24
CA ALA A 82 -4.39 13.75 -7.85
C ALA A 82 -2.97 13.21 -7.58
N ARG A 83 -2.40 12.42 -8.49
CA ARG A 83 -1.01 11.92 -8.40
C ARG A 83 -0.03 13.06 -8.59
N SER A 84 1.08 13.02 -7.86
CA SER A 84 2.22 13.87 -8.18
C SER A 84 2.90 13.41 -9.49
N PRO A 85 3.69 14.27 -10.15
CA PRO A 85 4.54 13.84 -11.27
C PRO A 85 5.45 12.66 -10.90
N ARG A 86 5.94 12.61 -9.65
CA ARG A 86 6.74 11.50 -9.14
C ARG A 86 5.91 10.22 -9.04
N GLY A 87 4.65 10.31 -8.61
CA GLY A 87 3.71 9.18 -8.55
C GLY A 87 3.43 8.53 -9.92
N ALA A 88 3.42 9.31 -11.01
CA ALA A 88 3.31 8.76 -12.36
C ALA A 88 4.60 8.05 -12.81
N VAL A 89 5.75 8.71 -12.63
CA VAL A 89 7.06 8.18 -13.01
C VAL A 89 7.42 6.90 -12.24
N VAL A 90 7.04 6.80 -10.97
CA VAL A 90 7.38 5.61 -10.17
C VAL A 90 6.62 4.36 -10.62
N LEU A 91 5.38 4.50 -11.12
CA LEU A 91 4.62 3.37 -11.69
C LEU A 91 5.23 2.87 -13.01
N GLU A 92 5.69 3.81 -13.84
CA GLU A 92 6.43 3.48 -15.06
C GLU A 92 7.76 2.79 -14.72
N THR A 93 8.51 3.35 -13.76
CA THR A 93 9.76 2.77 -13.26
C THR A 93 9.55 1.35 -12.72
N TRP A 94 8.49 1.13 -11.94
CA TRP A 94 8.13 -0.21 -11.46
C TRP A 94 7.84 -1.17 -12.61
N THR A 95 7.06 -0.74 -13.61
CA THR A 95 6.73 -1.55 -14.77
C THR A 95 8.00 -1.96 -15.52
N GLN A 96 8.91 -1.02 -15.75
CA GLN A 96 10.20 -1.27 -16.39
C GLN A 96 11.05 -2.26 -15.59
N LEU A 97 11.19 -2.06 -14.27
CA LEU A 97 11.97 -2.96 -13.42
C LEU A 97 11.42 -4.39 -13.42
N LYS A 98 10.10 -4.54 -13.36
CA LYS A 98 9.43 -5.85 -13.41
C LYS A 98 9.69 -6.58 -14.74
N ASP A 99 9.74 -5.85 -15.85
CA ASP A 99 9.91 -6.43 -17.18
C ASP A 99 11.39 -6.72 -17.50
N ASP A 100 12.31 -5.85 -17.08
CA ASP A 100 13.76 -5.99 -17.33
C ASP A 100 14.41 -7.04 -16.42
N GLY A 101 14.01 -7.10 -15.15
CA GLY A 101 14.69 -7.89 -14.15
C GLY A 101 16.12 -7.40 -13.85
N PRO A 102 16.96 -8.23 -13.19
CA PRO A 102 18.33 -7.88 -12.91
C PRO A 102 19.19 -7.89 -14.18
N ALA A 103 20.04 -6.87 -14.32
CA ALA A 103 21.04 -6.84 -15.39
C ALA A 103 22.04 -8.01 -15.29
N ASP A 104 22.72 -8.31 -16.39
CA ASP A 104 23.78 -9.31 -16.39
C ASP A 104 24.99 -8.89 -15.55
N GLY A 105 25.69 -9.89 -15.01
CA GLY A 105 26.95 -9.71 -14.29
C GLY A 105 26.81 -9.68 -12.76
N PRO A 106 27.94 -9.61 -12.03
CA PRO A 106 28.00 -9.87 -10.59
C PRO A 106 27.30 -8.82 -9.73
N LEU A 107 27.12 -7.60 -10.26
CA LEU A 107 26.46 -6.50 -9.56
C LEU A 107 25.00 -6.31 -9.97
N GLY A 108 24.55 -6.99 -11.03
CA GLY A 108 23.21 -6.87 -11.58
C GLY A 108 22.12 -7.11 -10.53
N PRO A 109 22.10 -8.28 -9.87
CA PRO A 109 21.15 -8.56 -8.80
C PRO A 109 21.17 -7.52 -7.66
N TRP A 110 22.36 -7.05 -7.27
CA TRP A 110 22.48 -6.06 -6.20
C TRP A 110 21.90 -4.69 -6.58
N SER A 111 22.24 -4.20 -7.77
CA SER A 111 21.71 -2.96 -8.31
C SER A 111 20.19 -3.03 -8.48
N TYR A 112 19.69 -4.20 -8.90
CA TYR A 112 18.28 -4.46 -9.07
C TYR A 112 17.51 -4.39 -7.74
N THR A 113 17.96 -5.10 -6.69
CA THR A 113 17.35 -4.99 -5.35
C THR A 113 17.32 -3.55 -4.85
N ARG A 114 18.40 -2.79 -5.10
CA ARG A 114 18.48 -1.38 -4.71
C ARG A 114 17.49 -0.51 -5.49
N HIS A 115 17.35 -0.70 -6.80
CA HIS A 115 16.38 0.04 -7.60
C HIS A 115 14.95 -0.29 -7.21
N LEU A 116 14.63 -1.56 -6.92
CA LEU A 116 13.34 -1.94 -6.36
C LEU A 116 13.06 -1.22 -5.03
N ALA A 117 14.04 -1.17 -4.13
CA ALA A 117 13.89 -0.47 -2.86
C ALA A 117 13.66 1.04 -3.03
N LEU A 118 14.30 1.67 -4.01
CA LEU A 118 14.07 3.09 -4.34
C LEU A 118 12.65 3.30 -4.91
N ALA A 119 12.21 2.45 -5.83
CA ALA A 119 10.86 2.52 -6.40
C ALA A 119 9.79 2.31 -5.30
N ALA A 120 9.97 1.31 -4.43
CA ALA A 120 9.09 1.06 -3.29
C ALA A 120 9.01 2.26 -2.34
N ARG A 121 10.16 2.89 -2.02
CA ARG A 121 10.18 4.11 -1.20
C ARG A 121 9.36 5.23 -1.85
N ASP A 122 9.61 5.50 -3.13
CA ASP A 122 8.96 6.60 -3.84
C ASP A 122 7.44 6.35 -3.98
N MET A 123 6.99 5.10 -4.14
CA MET A 123 5.57 4.73 -4.09
C MET A 123 4.95 4.96 -2.70
N LEU A 124 5.64 4.55 -1.64
CA LEU A 124 5.18 4.74 -0.27
C LEU A 124 5.06 6.23 0.08
N GLU A 125 6.04 7.04 -0.35
CA GLU A 125 6.00 8.50 -0.20
C GLU A 125 4.79 9.12 -0.91
N GLU A 126 4.47 8.67 -2.14
CA GLU A 126 3.29 9.14 -2.88
C GLU A 126 1.98 8.83 -2.15
N ILE A 127 1.84 7.61 -1.60
CA ILE A 127 0.67 7.20 -0.81
C ILE A 127 0.51 8.11 0.41
N HIS A 128 1.60 8.35 1.15
CA HIS A 128 1.60 9.22 2.32
C HIS A 128 1.28 10.67 1.97
N ASP A 129 1.85 11.19 0.89
CA ASP A 129 1.58 12.54 0.39
C ASP A 129 0.11 12.72 0.01
N HIS A 130 -0.47 11.74 -0.69
CA HIS A 130 -1.87 11.78 -1.05
C HIS A 130 -2.77 11.76 0.20
N ARG A 131 -2.52 10.84 1.15
CA ARG A 131 -3.27 10.75 2.41
C ARG A 131 -3.20 12.07 3.20
N ARG A 132 -2.03 12.69 3.29
CA ARG A 132 -1.85 14.01 3.95
C ARG A 132 -2.64 15.12 3.26
N LYS A 133 -2.60 15.19 1.93
CA LYS A 133 -3.37 16.18 1.14
C LYS A 133 -4.88 15.98 1.33
N ALA A 134 -5.36 14.74 1.27
CA ALA A 134 -6.77 14.40 1.48
C ALA A 134 -7.25 14.80 2.89
N ALA A 135 -6.44 14.49 3.93
CA ALA A 135 -6.73 14.89 5.31
C ALA A 135 -6.77 16.42 5.48
N PHE A 136 -5.96 17.18 4.75
CA PHE A 136 -6.01 18.63 4.76
C PHE A 136 -7.28 19.18 4.10
N THR A 137 -7.69 18.62 2.95
CA THR A 137 -8.91 19.04 2.25
C THR A 137 -10.20 18.69 2.98
N GLY A 138 -10.19 17.66 3.83
CA GLY A 138 -11.34 17.21 4.61
C GLY A 138 -11.58 17.95 5.94
N ARG A 139 -10.76 18.95 6.30
CA ARG A 139 -10.94 19.72 7.55
C ARG A 139 -11.97 20.85 7.37
N PRO A 140 -13.14 20.80 8.06
CA PRO A 140 -14.00 21.98 8.16
C PRO A 140 -13.31 23.02 9.05
N GLY A 141 -12.80 24.11 8.47
CA GLY A 141 -12.29 25.26 9.24
C GLY A 141 -11.00 25.93 8.75
N LEU A 142 -10.41 25.51 7.62
CA LEU A 142 -9.30 26.26 7.02
C LEU A 142 -9.80 27.19 5.91
N PRO A 143 -9.33 28.45 5.86
CA PRO A 143 -9.72 29.37 4.81
C PRO A 143 -9.29 28.82 3.44
N PRO A 144 -10.10 29.02 2.38
CA PRO A 144 -9.75 28.57 1.04
C PRO A 144 -8.40 29.15 0.62
N LEU A 145 -7.56 28.33 -0.01
CA LEU A 145 -6.27 28.78 -0.54
C LEU A 145 -6.50 29.98 -1.48
N PRO A 146 -5.74 31.09 -1.31
CA PRO A 146 -5.92 32.27 -2.14
C PRO A 146 -5.61 31.93 -3.62
N PRO A 147 -6.32 32.55 -4.57
CA PRO A 147 -6.08 32.34 -5.99
C PRO A 147 -4.67 32.84 -6.34
N GLY A 148 -3.77 31.91 -6.66
CA GLY A 148 -2.35 32.19 -6.96
C GLY A 148 -1.36 31.12 -6.48
N ALA A 149 -1.82 30.13 -5.71
CA ALA A 149 -0.96 29.04 -5.21
C ALA A 149 -0.86 27.82 -6.15
N ARG A 150 -1.01 28.00 -7.47
CA ARG A 150 -0.80 26.94 -8.48
C ARG A 150 0.39 27.26 -9.35
#